data_AF-A0AAW9IXI1-F1
#
_entry.id   AF-A0AAW9IXI1-F1
#
_cell.length_a   1.000
_cell.length_b   1.000
_cell.length_c   1.000
_cell.angle_alpha   90.00
_cell.angle_beta   90.00
_cell.angle_gamma   90.00
#
_symmetry.space_group_name_H-M   'P 1'
#
loop_
_entity.id
_entity.type
_entity.pdbx_description
1 polymer ?
#
loop_
_entity_poly.entity_id
_entity_poly.type
_entity_poly.pdbx_seq_one_letter_code
_entity_poly.pdbx_strand_id
1 'polypeptide(L)'
;DNRRPSSVEFVSDIKEDLSRRDFTINALAYNKSIGLIDYFGGIDDINNKIIRCVGNPDERFKEDSLRMLRAIRFSCQLDFNIDEITYKAIINNNKLVSNISHERVRDELCKILISNNSS
;
A
#
# COMPACT_ATOMS: atom_id res chain seq x y z
N ASP A 1 3.75 -15.85 -14.60
CA ASP A 1 3.65 -16.25 -13.19
C ASP A 1 3.82 -14.98 -12.36
N ASN A 2 2.73 -14.43 -11.82
CA ASN A 2 2.69 -13.12 -11.11
C ASN A 2 3.36 -13.16 -9.72
N ARG A 3 4.31 -14.08 -9.52
CA ARG A 3 5.01 -14.35 -8.26
C ARG A 3 6.26 -13.50 -8.08
N ARG A 4 6.78 -12.90 -9.15
CA ARG A 4 7.99 -12.06 -9.12
C ARG A 4 7.74 -10.82 -9.97
N PRO A 5 8.19 -9.63 -9.54
CA PRO A 5 8.33 -8.53 -10.48
C PRO A 5 9.18 -9.03 -11.65
N SER A 6 8.86 -8.57 -12.87
CA SER A 6 9.54 -9.01 -14.10
C SER A 6 11.05 -8.81 -14.06
N SER A 7 11.53 -7.91 -13.20
CA SER A 7 12.93 -7.65 -12.88
C SER A 7 13.05 -7.10 -11.45
N VAL A 8 14.19 -7.34 -10.80
CA VAL A 8 14.59 -6.63 -9.58
C VAL A 8 15.71 -5.69 -9.98
N GLU A 9 15.45 -4.38 -9.91
CA GLU A 9 16.45 -3.35 -10.19
C GLU A 9 16.87 -2.68 -8.88
N PHE A 10 18.17 -2.77 -8.58
CA PHE A 10 18.76 -2.06 -7.45
C PHE A 10 18.89 -0.58 -7.80
N VAL A 11 18.26 0.27 -6.99
CA VAL A 11 18.34 1.72 -7.11
C VAL A 11 19.28 2.26 -6.03
N SER A 12 20.10 3.24 -6.37
CA SER A 12 20.99 3.91 -5.42
C SER A 12 20.30 5.05 -4.67
N ASP A 13 19.15 5.53 -5.17
CA ASP A 13 18.38 6.62 -4.56
C ASP A 13 17.25 6.07 -3.68
N ILE A 14 17.28 6.47 -2.40
CA ILE A 14 16.25 6.15 -1.42
C ILE A 14 14.87 6.68 -1.82
N LYS A 15 14.81 7.84 -2.48
CA LYS A 15 13.53 8.40 -2.94
C LYS A 15 12.88 7.50 -3.99
N GLU A 16 13.70 6.90 -4.87
CA GLU A 16 13.22 5.98 -5.88
C GLU A 16 12.68 4.69 -5.25
N ASP A 17 13.39 4.11 -4.27
CA ASP A 17 12.91 2.94 -3.52
C ASP A 17 11.57 3.23 -2.84
N LEU A 18 11.48 4.36 -2.12
CA LEU A 18 10.28 4.75 -1.41
C LEU A 18 9.09 5.03 -2.37
N SER A 19 9.35 5.53 -3.58
CA SER A 19 8.30 5.76 -4.59
C SER A 19 7.59 4.47 -5.02
N ARG A 20 8.28 3.32 -4.93
CA ARG A 20 7.77 1.99 -5.31
C ARG A 20 7.00 1.29 -4.18
N ARG A 21 6.83 1.92 -3.01
CA ARG A 21 6.08 1.38 -1.85
C ARG A 21 4.60 1.67 -1.89
N ASP A 22 3.78 0.78 -1.35
CA ASP A 22 2.33 0.80 -1.55
C ASP A 22 1.66 2.08 -1.07
N PHE A 23 1.84 2.45 0.20
CA PHE A 23 1.18 3.58 0.84
C PHE A 23 2.17 4.61 1.39
N THR A 24 1.78 5.87 1.42
CA THR A 24 2.59 7.00 1.92
C THR A 24 3.09 6.75 3.33
N ILE A 25 2.22 6.23 4.20
CA ILE A 25 2.55 5.87 5.59
C ILE A 25 3.62 4.77 5.71
N ASN A 26 3.79 3.95 4.65
CA ASN A 26 4.81 2.91 4.58
C ASN A 26 6.05 3.37 3.79
N ALA A 27 6.02 4.58 3.23
CA ALA A 27 7.06 5.18 2.40
C ALA A 27 7.91 6.21 3.16
N LEU A 28 8.13 5.92 4.45
CA LEU A 28 9.02 6.67 5.34
C LEU A 28 10.37 5.95 5.45
N ALA A 29 11.44 6.73 5.54
CA ALA A 29 12.78 6.23 5.86
C ALA A 29 13.35 6.95 7.08
N TYR A 30 14.23 6.27 7.82
CA TYR A 30 14.94 6.88 8.93
C TYR A 30 16.44 6.78 8.72
N ASN A 31 17.12 7.90 8.88
CA ASN A 31 18.58 7.99 8.87
C ASN A 31 19.05 8.59 10.21
N LYS A 32 20.11 8.03 10.81
CA LYS A 32 20.59 8.49 12.13
C LYS A 32 21.09 9.94 12.13
N SER A 33 21.59 10.44 11.01
CA SER A 33 22.15 11.79 10.89
C SER A 33 21.12 12.82 10.42
N ILE A 34 20.24 12.42 9.50
CA ILE A 34 19.25 13.31 8.86
C ILE A 34 17.90 13.27 9.59
N GLY A 35 17.63 12.19 10.33
CA GLY A 35 16.34 11.95 10.99
C GLY A 35 15.34 11.24 10.08
N LEU A 36 14.06 11.51 10.33
CA LEU A 36 12.95 10.96 9.54
C LEU A 36 12.88 11.65 8.18
N ILE A 37 12.79 10.85 7.12
CA ILE A 37 12.71 11.29 5.73
C ILE A 37 11.32 10.90 5.21
N ASP A 38 10.58 11.90 4.77
CA ASP A 38 9.27 11.76 4.16
C ASP A 38 9.22 12.54 2.85
N TYR A 39 9.16 11.84 1.73
CA TYR A 39 9.05 12.45 0.40
C TYR A 39 7.61 12.49 -0.13
N PHE A 40 6.67 11.80 0.53
CA PHE A 40 5.35 11.50 -0.03
C PHE A 40 4.19 11.91 0.89
N GLY A 41 4.47 12.58 2.02
CA GLY A 41 3.46 13.05 2.96
C GLY A 41 2.93 11.95 3.88
N GLY A 42 3.72 10.90 4.12
CA GLY A 42 3.33 9.81 5.01
C GLY A 42 3.10 10.25 6.45
N ILE A 43 3.82 11.26 6.95
CA ILE A 43 3.63 11.80 8.30
C ILE A 43 2.25 12.47 8.43
N ASP A 44 1.87 13.28 7.44
CA ASP A 44 0.58 13.96 7.43
C ASP A 44 -0.56 12.95 7.30
N ASP A 45 -0.42 11.93 6.46
CA ASP A 45 -1.41 10.86 6.34
C ASP A 45 -1.50 10.03 7.64
N ILE A 46 -0.39 9.80 8.37
CA ILE A 46 -0.44 9.18 9.71
C ILE A 46 -1.23 10.06 10.68
N ASN A 47 -0.94 11.35 10.74
CA ASN A 47 -1.60 12.29 11.65
C ASN A 47 -3.11 12.41 11.36
N ASN A 48 -3.48 12.37 10.08
CA ASN A 48 -4.87 12.43 9.63
C ASN A 48 -5.58 11.07 9.58
N LYS A 49 -4.88 9.98 9.95
CA LYS A 49 -5.37 8.60 9.88
C LYS A 49 -5.86 8.22 8.47
N ILE A 50 -5.01 8.42 7.45
CA ILE A 50 -5.32 8.18 6.04
C ILE A 50 -4.43 7.07 5.46
N ILE A 51 -5.05 6.14 4.72
CA ILE A 51 -4.37 5.21 3.82
C ILE A 51 -4.41 5.78 2.41
N ARG A 52 -3.26 6.26 1.92
CA ARG A 52 -3.10 6.85 0.58
C ARG A 52 -1.99 6.12 -0.18
N CYS A 53 -2.22 5.78 -1.44
CA CYS A 53 -1.16 5.21 -2.28
C CYS A 53 -0.03 6.22 -2.54
N VAL A 54 1.21 5.75 -2.66
CA VAL A 54 2.29 6.58 -3.21
C VAL A 54 2.10 6.72 -4.73
N GLY A 55 2.08 7.95 -5.24
CA GLY A 55 1.88 8.21 -6.67
C GLY A 55 0.46 7.89 -7.14
N ASN A 56 0.32 7.38 -8.37
CA ASN A 56 -0.98 7.13 -8.99
C ASN A 56 -1.56 5.76 -8.58
N PRO A 57 -2.69 5.69 -7.84
CA PRO A 57 -3.24 4.44 -7.34
C PRO A 57 -3.58 3.40 -8.42
N ASP A 58 -4.08 3.83 -9.59
CA ASP A 58 -4.41 2.92 -10.70
C ASP A 58 -3.17 2.20 -11.23
N GLU A 59 -2.04 2.90 -11.35
CA GLU A 59 -0.77 2.30 -11.75
C GLU A 59 -0.28 1.32 -10.68
N ARG A 60 -0.34 1.72 -9.41
CA ARG A 60 0.11 0.88 -8.28
C ARG A 60 -0.65 -0.43 -8.18
N PHE A 61 -1.95 -0.44 -8.47
CA PHE A 61 -2.78 -1.65 -8.44
C PHE A 61 -2.61 -2.53 -9.67
N LYS A 62 -2.23 -1.96 -10.81
CA LYS A 62 -1.84 -2.74 -12.00
C LYS A 62 -0.48 -3.43 -11.82
N GLU A 63 0.45 -2.80 -11.10
CA GLU A 63 1.74 -3.41 -10.74
C GLU A 63 1.59 -4.59 -9.76
N ASP A 64 0.83 -4.42 -8.68
CA ASP A 64 0.51 -5.48 -7.73
C ASP A 64 -0.90 -5.28 -7.17
N SER A 65 -1.85 -6.07 -7.68
CA SER A 65 -3.25 -5.98 -7.28
C SER A 65 -3.49 -6.37 -5.82
N LEU A 66 -2.55 -7.05 -5.15
CA LEU A 66 -2.65 -7.31 -3.70
C LEU A 66 -2.68 -6.01 -2.88
N ARG A 67 -2.12 -4.91 -3.40
CA ARG A 67 -2.15 -3.61 -2.72
C ARG A 67 -3.57 -3.13 -2.43
N MET A 68 -4.56 -3.50 -3.25
CA MET A 68 -5.97 -3.17 -2.96
C MET A 68 -6.46 -3.84 -1.67
N LEU A 69 -6.19 -5.15 -1.51
CA LEU A 69 -6.56 -5.89 -0.29
C LEU A 69 -5.78 -5.39 0.93
N ARG A 70 -4.51 -5.02 0.74
CA ARG A 70 -3.68 -4.43 1.80
C ARG A 70 -4.23 -3.08 2.27
N ALA A 71 -4.78 -2.26 1.37
CA ALA A 71 -5.39 -0.97 1.74
C ALA A 71 -6.56 -1.18 2.71
N ILE A 72 -7.44 -2.14 2.38
CA ILE A 72 -8.57 -2.53 3.23
C ILE A 72 -8.07 -3.09 4.56
N ARG A 73 -7.09 -4.00 4.54
CA ARG A 73 -6.48 -4.53 5.76
C ARG A 73 -5.93 -3.41 6.65
N PHE A 74 -5.13 -2.49 6.10
CA PHE A 74 -4.56 -1.42 6.91
C PHE A 74 -5.62 -0.47 7.46
N SER A 75 -6.68 -0.19 6.70
CA SER A 75 -7.83 0.57 7.19
C SER A 75 -8.45 -0.09 8.43
N CYS A 76 -8.74 -1.40 8.36
CA CYS A 76 -9.28 -2.16 9.50
C CYS A 76 -8.29 -2.31 10.67
N GLN A 77 -7.00 -2.51 10.38
CA GLN A 77 -5.98 -2.76 11.40
C GLN A 77 -5.57 -1.50 12.16
N LEU A 78 -5.49 -0.36 11.47
CA LEU A 78 -4.99 0.90 12.03
C LEU A 78 -6.12 1.86 12.42
N ASP A 79 -7.38 1.55 12.08
CA ASP A 79 -8.51 2.46 12.22
C ASP A 79 -8.33 3.75 11.39
N PHE A 80 -7.88 3.58 10.14
CA PHE A 80 -7.59 4.68 9.22
C PHE A 80 -8.60 4.69 8.08
N ASN A 81 -8.95 5.87 7.59
CA ASN A 81 -9.79 6.03 6.40
C ASN A 81 -8.95 5.85 5.13
N ILE A 82 -9.52 5.27 4.08
CA ILE A 82 -8.86 5.21 2.77
C ILE A 82 -9.10 6.53 2.04
N ASP A 83 -8.04 7.14 1.50
CA ASP A 83 -8.13 8.34 0.67
C ASP A 83 -9.10 8.14 -0.51
N GLU A 84 -9.87 9.17 -0.87
CA GLU A 84 -10.96 9.06 -1.86
C GLU A 84 -10.47 8.59 -3.24
N ILE A 85 -9.32 9.09 -3.70
CA ILE A 85 -8.75 8.72 -5.00
C ILE A 85 -8.28 7.27 -4.94
N THR A 86 -7.61 6.90 -3.84
CA THR A 86 -7.18 5.52 -3.59
C THR A 86 -8.37 4.55 -3.56
N TYR A 87 -9.47 4.92 -2.89
CA TYR A 87 -10.69 4.13 -2.81
C TYR A 87 -11.38 3.97 -4.15
N LYS A 88 -11.53 5.05 -4.93
CA LYS A 88 -12.07 4.98 -6.30
C LYS A 88 -11.25 4.05 -7.20
N ALA A 89 -9.93 4.11 -7.10
CA ALA A 89 -9.06 3.22 -7.86
C ALA A 89 -9.22 1.74 -7.45
N ILE A 90 -9.44 1.44 -6.17
CA ILE A 90 -9.77 0.08 -5.72
C ILE A 90 -11.05 -0.41 -6.42
N ILE A 91 -12.10 0.41 -6.43
CA ILE A 91 -13.37 0.07 -7.10
C ILE A 91 -13.14 -0.15 -8.59
N ASN A 92 -12.44 0.75 -9.27
CA ASN A 92 -12.24 0.67 -10.72
C ASN A 92 -11.41 -0.56 -11.12
N ASN A 93 -10.47 -0.99 -10.27
CA ASN A 93 -9.56 -2.10 -10.55
C ASN A 93 -9.94 -3.40 -9.85
N ASN A 94 -11.14 -3.50 -9.24
CA ASN A 94 -11.56 -4.66 -8.45
C ASN A 94 -11.40 -6.01 -9.18
N LYS A 95 -11.55 -6.01 -10.51
CA LYS A 95 -11.40 -7.21 -11.34
C LYS A 95 -9.97 -7.78 -11.33
N LEU A 96 -8.95 -6.98 -11.01
CA LEU A 96 -7.56 -7.43 -10.92
C LEU A 96 -7.31 -8.35 -9.72
N VAL A 97 -8.23 -8.40 -8.75
CA VAL A 97 -8.13 -9.29 -7.58
C VAL A 97 -8.18 -10.76 -8.02
N SER A 98 -8.87 -11.09 -9.12
CA SER A 98 -8.92 -12.46 -9.65
C SER A 98 -7.57 -12.97 -10.17
N ASN A 99 -6.61 -12.07 -10.41
CA ASN A 99 -5.25 -12.40 -10.85
C ASN A 99 -4.29 -12.69 -9.68
N ILE A 100 -4.76 -12.52 -8.43
CA ILE A 100 -3.98 -12.77 -7.21
C ILE A 100 -4.09 -14.25 -6.85
N SER A 101 -3.00 -14.86 -6.38
CA SER A 101 -3.06 -16.22 -5.87
C SER A 101 -3.99 -16.31 -4.64
N HIS A 102 -4.80 -17.37 -4.59
CA HIS A 102 -5.73 -17.63 -3.48
C HIS A 102 -5.06 -17.59 -2.11
N GLU A 103 -3.81 -18.06 -2.00
CA GLU A 103 -3.02 -18.01 -0.77
C GLU A 103 -2.79 -16.58 -0.27
N ARG A 104 -2.38 -15.66 -1.16
CA ARG A 104 -2.15 -14.25 -0.79
C ARG A 104 -3.46 -13.55 -0.42
N VAL A 105 -4.55 -13.86 -1.12
CA VAL A 105 -5.89 -13.33 -0.78
C VAL A 105 -6.31 -13.82 0.60
N ARG A 106 -6.17 -15.12 0.87
CA ARG A 106 -6.48 -15.72 2.18
C ARG A 106 -5.68 -15.05 3.29
N ASP A 107 -4.38 -14.85 3.10
CA ASP A 107 -3.51 -14.28 4.13
C ASP A 107 -3.89 -12.83 4.48
N GLU A 108 -4.29 -12.02 3.49
CA GLU A 108 -4.82 -10.67 3.73
C GLU A 108 -6.19 -10.73 4.42
N LEU A 109 -7.09 -11.62 3.98
CA LEU A 109 -8.41 -11.79 4.57
C LEU A 109 -8.34 -12.25 6.04
N CYS A 110 -7.47 -13.21 6.36
CA CYS A 110 -7.26 -13.65 7.74
C CYS A 110 -6.81 -12.50 8.64
N LYS A 111 -5.94 -11.62 8.14
CA LYS A 111 -5.50 -10.43 8.91
C LYS A 111 -6.61 -9.41 9.08
N ILE A 112 -7.48 -9.22 8.09
CA ILE A 112 -8.68 -8.38 8.20
C ILE A 112 -9.60 -8.93 9.29
N LEU A 113 -9.90 -10.22 9.26
CA LEU A 113 -10.84 -10.86 10.19
C LEU A 113 -10.36 -10.87 11.66
N ILE A 114 -9.04 -10.86 11.88
CA ILE A 114 -8.44 -10.81 13.22
C ILE A 114 -8.28 -9.36 13.71
N SER A 115 -8.44 -8.36 12.83
CA SER A 115 -8.29 -6.96 13.21
C SER A 115 -9.46 -6.47 14.08
N ASN A 116 -9.18 -5.49 14.94
CA ASN A 116 -10.16 -5.00 15.92
C ASN A 116 -11.35 -4.26 15.27
N ASN A 117 -11.17 -3.71 14.06
CA ASN A 117 -12.19 -2.98 13.31
C ASN A 117 -12.50 -3.68 11.98
N SER A 118 -12.93 -4.94 12.04
CA SER A 118 -13.26 -5.76 10.87
C SER A 118 -14.70 -5.59 10.37
N SER A 119 -15.51 -4.74 11.00
CA SER A 119 -16.97 -4.61 10.80
C SER A 119 -17.34 -3.42 9.93
#